data_AF-L1NEU0-F1
#
_entry.id   AF-L1NEU0-F1
#
_cell.length_a   1.000
_cell.length_b   1.000
_cell.length_c   1.000
_cell.angle_alpha   90.00
_cell.angle_beta   90.00
_cell.angle_gamma   90.00
#
_symmetry.space_group_name_H-M   'P 1'
#
loop_
_entity.id
_entity.type
_entity.pdbx_description
1 polymer ?
#
loop_
_entity_poly.entity_id
_entity_poly.type
_entity_poly.pdbx_seq_one_letter_code
_entity_poly.pdbx_strand_id
1 'polypeptide(L)'
;MTDNKVNGCGACSGWLKWLRPPHHEFFKKECALHDELYNMGGTEKDRQKADFSLFQDMVAHSLEYFKGRKAGSQTWFVLLAYAYYKAVRVFGRKQFNYHG
;
A
#
# COMPACT_ATOMS: atom_id res chain seq x y z
N MET A 1 -23.16 -11.25 -3.83
CA MET A 1 -21.81 -11.81 -4.02
C MET A 1 -20.89 -10.61 -4.17
N THR A 2 -20.25 -10.18 -3.09
CA THR A 2 -19.35 -9.02 -3.10
C THR A 2 -18.10 -9.41 -3.86
N ASP A 3 -17.93 -8.77 -5.02
CA ASP A 3 -16.75 -8.86 -5.88
C ASP A 3 -15.54 -8.39 -5.07
N ASN A 4 -14.84 -9.31 -4.39
CA ASN A 4 -13.64 -9.02 -3.61
C ASN A 4 -12.53 -8.63 -4.59
N LYS A 5 -12.46 -7.34 -4.91
CA LYS A 5 -11.40 -6.75 -5.72
C LYS A 5 -10.11 -6.69 -4.90
N VAL A 6 -9.42 -7.81 -4.81
CA VAL A 6 -8.00 -7.84 -4.43
C VAL A 6 -7.21 -7.45 -5.67
N ASN A 7 -6.93 -6.16 -5.84
CA ASN A 7 -6.21 -5.63 -6.99
C ASN A 7 -4.68 -5.64 -6.76
N GLY A 8 -4.21 -6.03 -5.57
CA GLY A 8 -2.81 -5.95 -5.17
C GLY A 8 -2.36 -4.51 -5.05
N CYS A 9 -1.07 -4.20 -5.26
CA CYS A 9 -0.63 -2.81 -5.37
C CYS A 9 -1.32 -2.18 -6.59
N GLY A 10 -2.47 -1.53 -6.39
CA GLY A 10 -3.37 -0.98 -7.42
C GLY A 10 -2.78 0.07 -8.37
N ALA A 11 -1.46 0.31 -8.31
CA ALA A 11 -0.69 1.05 -9.31
C ALA A 11 -0.69 0.36 -10.70
N CYS A 12 -1.23 -0.86 -10.83
CA CYS A 12 -1.27 -1.62 -12.07
C CYS A 12 -2.37 -1.21 -13.09
N SER A 13 -3.12 -0.13 -12.87
CA SER A 13 -4.05 0.39 -13.89
C SER A 13 -3.88 1.90 -14.15
N GLY A 14 -3.66 2.26 -15.43
CA GLY A 14 -3.46 3.64 -15.90
C GLY A 14 -2.00 4.02 -16.20
N TRP A 15 -1.72 5.32 -16.26
CA TRP A 15 -0.40 5.92 -16.56
C TRP A 15 0.76 5.46 -15.65
N LEU A 16 0.47 4.96 -14.44
CA LEU A 16 1.45 4.34 -13.53
C LEU A 16 1.98 2.97 -14.01
N LYS A 17 1.39 2.36 -15.05
CA LYS A 17 1.90 1.11 -15.63
C LYS A 17 3.29 1.25 -16.25
N TRP A 18 3.69 2.47 -16.64
CA TRP A 18 5.03 2.77 -17.16
C TRP A 18 6.09 2.83 -16.06
N LEU A 19 5.71 3.33 -14.88
CA LEU A 19 6.49 3.23 -13.66
C LEU A 19 6.18 1.88 -12.99
N ARG A 20 6.32 0.75 -13.70
CA ARG A 20 6.19 -0.60 -13.11
C ARG A 20 7.42 -0.81 -12.23
N PRO A 21 7.38 -0.47 -10.93
CA PRO A 21 8.60 -0.54 -10.15
C PRO A 21 8.80 -2.03 -9.88
N PRO A 22 9.99 -2.61 -10.10
CA PRO A 22 10.26 -4.01 -9.74
C PRO A 22 9.93 -4.33 -8.25
N HIS A 23 9.70 -3.29 -7.44
CA HIS A 23 9.25 -3.32 -6.05
C HIS A 23 7.77 -3.65 -5.83
N HIS A 24 6.93 -3.78 -6.88
CA HIS A 24 5.53 -4.18 -6.68
C HIS A 24 5.39 -5.60 -6.10
N GLU A 25 6.34 -6.49 -6.40
CA GLU A 25 6.39 -7.83 -5.78
C GLU A 25 6.85 -7.74 -4.33
N PHE A 26 7.73 -6.79 -4.03
CA PHE A 26 8.26 -6.57 -2.70
C PHE A 26 7.16 -6.16 -1.71
N PHE A 27 6.20 -5.31 -2.14
CA PHE A 27 5.08 -4.86 -1.31
C PHE A 27 3.74 -5.56 -1.59
N LYS A 28 3.77 -6.70 -2.30
CA LYS A 28 2.53 -7.37 -2.75
C LYS A 28 1.65 -7.80 -1.57
N LYS A 29 2.28 -8.31 -0.50
CA LYS A 29 1.58 -8.81 0.69
C LYS A 29 0.90 -7.67 1.44
N GLU A 30 1.60 -6.57 1.62
CA GLU A 30 1.14 -5.37 2.32
C GLU A 30 0.00 -4.69 1.55
N CYS A 31 0.14 -4.58 0.22
CA CYS A 31 -0.93 -4.08 -0.64
C CYS A 31 -2.18 -4.99 -0.61
N ALA A 32 -2.02 -6.32 -0.53
CA ALA A 32 -3.16 -7.23 -0.41
C ALA A 32 -3.91 -7.05 0.92
N LEU A 33 -3.18 -6.89 2.03
CA LEU A 33 -3.79 -6.58 3.32
C LEU A 33 -4.52 -5.23 3.30
N HIS A 34 -3.96 -4.23 2.63
CA HIS A 34 -4.61 -2.92 2.46
C HIS A 34 -5.92 -3.02 1.67
N ASP A 35 -5.93 -3.79 0.58
CA ASP A 35 -7.15 -4.07 -0.19
C ASP A 35 -8.21 -4.77 0.67
N GLU A 36 -7.81 -5.75 1.50
CA GLU A 36 -8.73 -6.42 2.43
C GLU A 36 -9.35 -5.43 3.43
N LEU A 37 -8.55 -4.52 4.01
CA LEU A 37 -9.04 -3.47 4.91
C LEU A 37 -9.97 -2.50 4.17
N TYR A 38 -9.69 -2.19 2.90
CA TYR A 38 -10.54 -1.34 2.07
C TYR A 38 -11.88 -1.99 1.72
N ASN A 39 -11.88 -3.29 1.46
CA ASN A 39 -13.08 -4.08 1.21
C ASN A 39 -13.92 -4.26 2.48
N MET A 40 -13.25 -4.54 3.61
CA MET A 40 -13.89 -4.56 4.94
C MET A 40 -14.61 -3.25 5.20
N GLY A 41 -13.99 -2.13 4.83
CA GLY A 41 -14.65 -0.83 4.83
C GLY A 41 -14.90 -0.27 6.23
N GLY A 42 -15.70 0.78 6.31
CA GLY A 42 -16.01 1.46 7.58
C GLY A 42 -16.15 2.97 7.43
N THR A 43 -15.62 3.71 8.41
CA THR A 43 -15.61 5.17 8.41
C THR A 43 -14.34 5.75 7.75
N GLU A 44 -14.31 7.06 7.51
CA GLU A 44 -13.09 7.76 7.05
C GLU A 44 -11.91 7.62 8.05
N LYS A 45 -12.17 7.30 9.33
CA LYS A 45 -11.13 6.96 10.32
C LYS A 45 -10.56 5.56 10.07
N ASP A 46 -11.39 4.60 9.68
CA ASP A 46 -10.94 3.25 9.37
C ASP A 46 -10.12 3.24 8.08
N ARG A 47 -10.50 4.04 7.08
CA ARG A 47 -9.67 4.28 5.90
C ARG A 47 -8.31 4.87 6.25
N GLN A 48 -8.28 5.87 7.14
CA GLN A 48 -7.03 6.47 7.64
C GLN A 48 -6.13 5.43 8.30
N LYS A 49 -6.72 4.57 9.13
CA LYS A 49 -6.03 3.50 9.80
C LYS A 49 -5.48 2.49 8.79
N ALA A 50 -6.27 2.09 7.80
CA ALA A 50 -5.82 1.19 6.73
C ALA A 50 -4.65 1.77 5.94
N ASP A 51 -4.74 3.04 5.51
CA ASP A 51 -3.65 3.73 4.81
C ASP A 51 -2.36 3.75 5.65
N PHE A 52 -2.49 4.05 6.96
CA PHE A 52 -1.35 4.12 7.86
C PHE A 52 -0.75 2.74 8.15
N SER A 53 -1.57 1.70 8.32
CA SER A 53 -1.11 0.33 8.46
C SER A 53 -0.30 -0.12 7.26
N LEU A 54 -0.76 0.18 6.04
CA LEU A 54 0.01 -0.09 4.81
C LEU A 54 1.42 0.54 4.89
N PHE A 55 1.52 1.80 5.31
CA PHE A 55 2.82 2.47 5.47
C PHE A 55 3.72 1.77 6.49
N GLN A 56 3.16 1.44 7.67
CA GLN A 56 3.92 0.78 8.74
C GLN A 56 4.43 -0.59 8.30
N ASP A 57 3.60 -1.38 7.63
CA ASP A 57 3.95 -2.72 7.18
C ASP A 57 5.04 -2.68 6.09
N MET A 58 4.92 -1.76 5.12
CA MET A 58 5.95 -1.57 4.09
C MET A 58 7.29 -1.12 4.69
N VAL A 59 7.26 -0.23 5.69
CA VAL A 59 8.48 0.19 6.41
C VAL A 59 9.07 -0.98 7.18
N ALA A 60 8.26 -1.73 7.94
CA ALA A 60 8.72 -2.88 8.71
C ALA A 60 9.38 -3.94 7.81
N HIS A 61 8.73 -4.31 6.70
CA HIS A 61 9.29 -5.23 5.72
C HIS A 61 10.58 -4.70 5.10
N SER A 62 10.65 -3.41 4.77
CA SER A 62 11.89 -2.79 4.27
C SER A 62 13.03 -2.86 5.30
N LEU A 63 12.75 -2.54 6.57
CA LEU A 63 13.73 -2.60 7.65
C LEU A 63 14.22 -4.03 7.88
N GLU A 64 13.32 -5.01 7.84
CA GLU A 64 13.65 -6.42 8.00
C GLU A 64 14.51 -6.94 6.84
N TYR A 65 14.13 -6.64 5.59
CA TYR A 65 14.87 -7.07 4.40
C TYR A 65 16.29 -6.50 4.33
N PHE A 66 16.46 -5.24 4.74
CA PHE A 66 17.78 -4.58 4.75
C PHE A 66 18.53 -4.70 6.08
N LYS A 67 17.99 -5.43 7.07
CA LYS A 67 18.65 -5.65 8.36
C LYS A 67 20.02 -6.30 8.14
N GLY A 68 21.09 -5.53 8.39
CA GLY A 68 22.47 -5.98 8.17
C GLY A 68 23.01 -5.83 6.75
N ARG A 69 22.31 -5.11 5.85
CA ARG A 69 22.75 -4.77 4.48
C ARG A 69 22.72 -3.24 4.25
N LYS A 70 23.37 -2.78 3.17
CA LYS A 70 23.62 -1.36 2.82
C LYS A 70 22.46 -0.41 3.21
N ALA A 71 22.72 0.50 4.15
CA ALA A 71 21.75 1.48 4.65
C ALA A 71 21.15 2.42 3.58
N GLY A 72 21.89 2.71 2.49
CA GLY A 72 21.39 3.57 1.42
C GLY A 72 20.17 3.01 0.68
N SER A 73 20.12 1.69 0.48
CA SER A 73 18.96 1.03 -0.15
C SER A 73 17.74 1.07 0.75
N GLN A 74 17.93 0.98 2.08
CA GLN A 74 16.84 1.05 3.04
C GLN A 74 16.10 2.39 2.99
N THR A 75 16.82 3.51 2.96
CA THR A 75 16.20 4.85 2.89
C THR A 75 15.35 5.02 1.63
N TRP A 76 15.82 4.49 0.48
CA TRP A 76 15.05 4.53 -0.76
C TRP A 76 13.70 3.81 -0.65
N PHE A 77 13.67 2.62 -0.04
CA PHE A 77 12.43 1.87 0.14
C PHE A 77 11.48 2.51 1.15
N VAL A 78 12.00 3.15 2.20
CA VAL A 78 11.18 3.94 3.14
C VAL A 78 10.55 5.15 2.44
N LEU A 79 11.30 5.85 1.57
CA LEU A 79 10.75 6.93 0.75
C LEU A 79 9.69 6.42 -0.23
N LEU A 80 9.90 5.24 -0.82
CA LEU A 80 8.91 4.60 -1.67
C LEU A 80 7.64 4.24 -0.89
N ALA A 81 7.76 3.68 0.30
CA ALA A 81 6.62 3.40 1.18
C ALA A 81 5.82 4.68 1.51
N TYR A 82 6.52 5.79 1.77
CA TYR A 82 5.88 7.09 1.99
C TYR A 82 5.14 7.61 0.74
N ALA A 83 5.72 7.43 -0.46
CA ALA A 83 5.07 7.78 -1.71
C ALA A 83 3.78 6.96 -1.93
N TYR A 84 3.80 5.66 -1.63
CA TYR A 84 2.60 4.81 -1.66
C TYR A 84 1.53 5.29 -0.68
N TYR A 85 1.91 5.60 0.55
CA TYR A 85 1.01 6.15 1.56
C TYR A 85 0.31 7.43 1.06
N LYS A 86 1.07 8.37 0.50
CA LYS A 86 0.52 9.61 -0.07
C LYS A 86 -0.41 9.32 -1.25
N ALA A 87 -0.07 8.38 -2.12
CA ALA A 87 -0.90 8.00 -3.25
C ALA A 87 -2.26 7.44 -2.79
N VAL A 88 -2.28 6.46 -1.88
CA VAL A 88 -3.55 5.90 -1.37
C VAL A 88 -4.35 6.93 -0.57
N ARG A 89 -3.68 7.87 0.11
CA ARG A 89 -4.34 8.95 0.84
C ARG A 89 -5.14 9.88 -0.07
N VAL A 90 -4.60 10.20 -1.25
CA VAL A 90 -5.19 11.11 -2.25
C VAL A 90 -6.19 10.38 -3.14
N PHE A 91 -5.84 9.20 -3.65
CA PHE A 91 -6.62 8.50 -4.68
C PHE A 91 -7.49 7.36 -4.13
N GLY A 92 -7.14 6.77 -2.99
CA GLY A 92 -7.82 5.61 -2.41
C GLY A 92 -9.23 5.90 -1.89
N ARG A 93 -9.57 7.18 -1.68
CA ARG A 93 -10.91 7.58 -1.20
C ARG A 93 -12.05 6.98 -2.00
N LYS A 94 -11.93 6.82 -3.32
CA LYS A 94 -13.03 6.27 -4.15
C LYS A 94 -13.15 4.75 -4.10
N GLN A 95 -12.11 4.06 -3.64
CA GLN A 95 -12.03 2.60 -3.62
C GLN A 95 -12.41 2.01 -2.26
N PHE A 96 -12.41 2.83 -1.21
CA PHE A 96 -12.78 2.39 0.13
C PHE A 96 -14.28 2.16 0.24
N ASN A 97 -14.67 1.03 0.84
CA ASN A 97 -16.07 0.71 1.10
C ASN A 97 -16.58 1.49 2.32
N TYR A 98 -17.20 2.66 2.12
CA TYR A 98 -17.77 3.41 3.23
C TYR A 98 -19.12 2.84 3.64
N HIS A 99 -19.17 2.38 4.89
CA HIS A 99 -20.39 2.02 5.58
C HIS A 99 -20.17 2.24 7.07
N GLY A 100 -21.19 2.79 7.72
CA GLY A 100 -21.11 3.22 9.11
C GLY A 100 -22.46 3.77 9.54
#